data_AF-A0AAN7YLR0-F1
#
_entry.id   AF-A0AAN7YLR0-F1
#
_cell.length_a   1.000
_cell.length_b   1.000
_cell.length_c   1.000
_cell.angle_alpha   90.00
_cell.angle_beta   90.00
_cell.angle_gamma   90.00
#
_symmetry.space_group_name_H-M   'P 1'
#
loop_
_entity.id
_entity.type
_entity.pdbx_description
1 polymer ?
#
loop_
_entity_poly.entity_id
_entity_poly.type
_entity_poly.pdbx_seq_one_letter_code
_entity_poly.pdbx_strand_id
1 'polypeptide(L)'
;MNKLISLLLVCFITVALVNADCAVDFDSDTVNSITSSQWSCLAGTNTRVIMQVWSGGYGYTSGIATAVQGAQAAGISTIDLYAFLCNQCSGNSPSSSAIQSIVSQLQNDGVSYNMLWIDVEQCDSCWGDLGDNAAFVQEAVEAAQNLGVNVGVYSSVGEWSQTVGNLSGLGVDLWYAHYDGQASFSDPDCYEFGGWTSPTMKQYDGNANQCGVSVDLDFFGSGTCSSSTGSGSGSGSTSGSTSGSTSGSTSGSGSTSGSGSTSGSGSSSGSGSSSGSGSGSSSGSGSGTSN
;
A
#
# COMPACT_ATOMS: atom_id res chain seq x y z
N MET A 1 6.36 53.84 -50.63
CA MET A 1 6.49 52.37 -50.55
C MET A 1 6.60 51.99 -49.09
N ASN A 2 5.47 51.89 -48.37
CA ASN A 2 5.51 51.59 -46.94
C ASN A 2 4.52 50.45 -46.69
N LYS A 3 5.04 49.23 -46.68
CA LYS A 3 4.30 48.02 -46.33
C LYS A 3 4.15 48.00 -44.80
N LEU A 4 2.94 48.23 -44.29
CA LEU A 4 2.61 47.88 -42.91
C LEU A 4 2.48 46.35 -42.84
N ILE A 5 3.43 45.71 -42.15
CA ILE A 5 3.36 44.31 -41.75
C ILE A 5 2.68 44.30 -40.38
N SER A 6 1.42 43.87 -40.31
CA SER A 6 0.76 43.52 -39.05
C SER A 6 1.33 42.19 -38.57
N LEU A 7 2.14 42.23 -37.51
CA LEU A 7 2.62 41.05 -36.80
C LEU A 7 1.54 40.64 -35.78
N LEU A 8 0.78 39.58 -36.09
CA LEU A 8 -0.16 38.98 -35.14
C LEU A 8 0.65 38.17 -34.11
N LEU A 9 0.80 38.70 -32.91
CA LEU A 9 1.44 37.99 -31.80
C LEU A 9 0.42 36.99 -31.22
N VAL A 10 0.47 35.74 -31.67
CA VAL A 10 -0.30 34.64 -31.06
C VAL A 10 0.39 34.28 -29.75
N CYS A 11 -0.15 34.78 -28.64
CA CYS A 11 0.27 34.39 -27.31
C CYS A 11 -0.26 32.97 -27.05
N PHE A 12 0.60 31.96 -27.25
CA PHE A 12 0.35 30.62 -26.74
C PHE A 12 0.44 30.70 -25.21
N ILE A 13 -0.71 30.80 -24.54
CA ILE A 13 -0.81 30.52 -23.11
C ILE A 13 -0.58 29.01 -22.99
N THR A 14 0.65 28.60 -22.72
CA THR A 14 0.91 27.29 -22.16
C THR A 14 0.29 27.31 -20.77
N VAL A 15 -0.92 26.77 -20.64
CA VAL A 15 -1.43 26.37 -19.33
C VAL A 15 -0.47 25.28 -18.87
N ALA A 16 0.47 25.64 -18.00
CA ALA A 16 1.23 24.65 -17.26
C ALA A 16 0.18 23.85 -16.49
N LEU A 17 -0.09 22.63 -16.93
CA LEU A 17 -0.79 21.66 -16.11
C LEU A 17 0.06 21.54 -14.85
N VAL A 18 -0.43 22.14 -13.76
CA VAL A 18 0.08 21.80 -12.43
C VAL A 18 -0.34 20.35 -12.27
N ASN A 19 0.59 19.42 -12.54
CA ASN A 19 0.34 18.03 -12.22
C ASN A 19 0.07 17.99 -10.73
N ALA A 20 -1.13 17.54 -10.36
CA ALA A 20 -1.40 17.21 -8.98
C ALA A 20 -0.48 16.05 -8.64
N ASP A 21 0.37 16.21 -7.63
CA ASP A 21 1.30 15.17 -7.19
C ASP A 21 0.55 14.15 -6.30
N CYS A 22 -0.48 13.53 -6.87
CA CYS A 22 -1.33 12.57 -6.19
C CYS A 22 -0.97 11.16 -6.59
N ALA A 23 -0.91 10.33 -5.56
CA ALA A 23 -0.80 8.90 -5.71
C ALA A 23 -1.91 8.22 -4.90
N VAL A 24 -2.09 6.95 -5.22
CA VAL A 24 -2.91 6.04 -4.44
C VAL A 24 -2.17 4.73 -4.28
N ASP A 25 -2.37 4.08 -3.16
CA ASP A 25 -1.88 2.73 -2.94
C ASP A 25 -2.99 1.71 -2.71
N PHE A 26 -2.60 0.45 -2.88
CA PHE A 26 -3.50 -0.70 -2.91
C PHE A 26 -2.88 -1.88 -2.17
N ASP A 27 -3.67 -2.49 -1.28
CA ASP A 27 -3.37 -3.80 -0.71
C ASP A 27 -3.41 -4.92 -1.78
N SER A 28 -2.89 -6.09 -1.41
CA SER A 28 -2.77 -7.23 -2.31
C SER A 28 -4.12 -7.74 -2.83
N ASP A 29 -5.20 -7.62 -2.05
CA ASP A 29 -6.53 -8.08 -2.46
C ASP A 29 -7.12 -7.14 -3.52
N THR A 30 -6.96 -5.83 -3.30
CA THR A 30 -7.42 -4.78 -4.19
C THR A 30 -6.67 -4.85 -5.52
N VAL A 31 -5.34 -4.99 -5.51
CA VAL A 31 -4.49 -5.17 -6.71
C VAL A 31 -5.06 -6.22 -7.66
N ASN A 32 -5.60 -7.33 -7.13
CA ASN A 32 -6.12 -8.44 -7.93
C ASN A 32 -7.48 -8.17 -8.59
N SER A 33 -8.15 -7.05 -8.29
CA SER A 33 -9.56 -6.82 -8.66
C SER A 33 -9.83 -5.58 -9.51
N ILE A 34 -8.82 -4.72 -9.74
CA ILE A 34 -9.01 -3.45 -10.45
C ILE A 34 -9.26 -3.67 -11.94
N THR A 35 -10.40 -3.20 -12.42
CA THR A 35 -10.84 -3.28 -13.81
C THR A 35 -10.22 -2.19 -14.69
N SER A 36 -10.19 -2.39 -16.01
CA SER A 36 -9.66 -1.38 -16.95
C SER A 36 -10.39 -0.02 -16.88
N SER A 37 -11.70 -0.01 -16.58
CA SER A 37 -12.46 1.22 -16.38
C SER A 37 -12.09 1.94 -15.08
N GLN A 38 -11.78 1.19 -14.02
CA GLN A 38 -11.28 1.76 -12.77
C GLN A 38 -9.88 2.34 -12.97
N TRP A 39 -8.98 1.63 -13.65
CA TRP A 39 -7.65 2.17 -14.00
C TRP A 39 -7.74 3.46 -14.81
N SER A 40 -8.59 3.49 -15.84
CA SER A 40 -8.81 4.68 -16.67
C SER A 40 -9.31 5.88 -15.84
N CYS A 41 -10.15 5.62 -14.83
CA CYS A 41 -10.65 6.65 -13.94
C CYS A 41 -9.57 7.14 -12.96
N LEU A 42 -8.81 6.20 -12.35
CA LEU A 42 -7.73 6.52 -11.40
C LEU A 42 -6.65 7.38 -12.06
N ALA A 43 -6.28 7.06 -13.31
CA ALA A 43 -5.33 7.83 -14.11
C ALA A 43 -5.77 9.29 -14.38
N GLY A 44 -7.05 9.62 -14.22
CA GLY A 44 -7.55 10.98 -14.37
C GLY A 44 -7.13 11.94 -13.24
N THR A 45 -6.70 11.41 -12.10
CA THR A 45 -6.28 12.21 -10.92
C THR A 45 -4.90 11.83 -10.41
N ASN A 46 -4.49 10.57 -10.59
CA ASN A 46 -3.25 10.04 -10.02
C ASN A 46 -2.21 9.82 -11.12
N THR A 47 -1.01 10.35 -10.92
CA THR A 47 0.14 10.16 -11.82
C THR A 47 1.08 9.06 -11.34
N ARG A 48 0.91 8.61 -10.09
CA ARG A 48 1.67 7.56 -9.46
C ARG A 48 0.74 6.60 -8.74
N VAL A 49 1.13 5.35 -8.66
CA VAL A 49 0.46 4.31 -7.86
C VAL A 49 1.49 3.48 -7.12
N ILE A 50 1.10 2.98 -5.95
CA ILE A 50 1.92 2.07 -5.15
C ILE A 50 1.13 0.78 -4.92
N MET A 51 1.69 -0.39 -5.27
CA MET A 51 0.94 -1.65 -5.18
C MET A 51 1.66 -2.66 -4.28
N GLN A 52 0.91 -3.34 -3.41
CA GLN A 52 1.47 -4.37 -2.55
C GLN A 52 1.96 -5.56 -3.38
N VAL A 53 3.27 -5.76 -3.46
CA VAL A 53 3.89 -6.87 -4.18
C VAL A 53 4.15 -8.08 -3.27
N TRP A 54 4.23 -7.87 -1.95
CA TRP A 54 4.48 -8.92 -0.97
C TRP A 54 3.69 -8.68 0.31
N SER A 55 2.97 -9.71 0.76
CA SER A 55 2.07 -9.62 1.92
C SER A 55 2.52 -10.55 3.04
N GLY A 56 3.51 -10.11 3.82
CA GLY A 56 3.96 -10.81 5.03
C GLY A 56 4.33 -12.26 4.77
N GLY A 57 3.64 -13.19 5.46
CA GLY A 57 3.85 -14.63 5.30
C GLY A 57 3.11 -15.27 4.11
N TYR A 58 2.29 -14.51 3.39
CA TYR A 58 1.53 -14.98 2.22
C TYR A 58 2.36 -14.90 0.93
N GLY A 59 3.43 -14.11 0.93
CA GLY A 59 4.37 -14.03 -0.19
C GLY A 59 3.92 -13.09 -1.31
N TYR A 60 4.33 -13.43 -2.53
CA TYR A 60 4.18 -12.60 -3.73
C TYR A 60 2.74 -12.46 -4.21
N THR A 61 2.32 -11.23 -4.50
CA THR A 61 0.99 -10.92 -5.02
C THR A 61 0.86 -11.33 -6.49
N SER A 62 0.11 -12.39 -6.77
CA SER A 62 0.03 -13.00 -8.10
C SER A 62 -0.56 -12.10 -9.21
N GLY A 63 -1.42 -11.12 -8.87
CA GLY A 63 -2.00 -10.20 -9.83
C GLY A 63 -1.14 -8.98 -10.17
N ILE A 64 0.04 -8.83 -9.57
CA ILE A 64 0.83 -7.58 -9.68
C ILE A 64 1.17 -7.23 -11.13
N ALA A 65 1.54 -8.22 -11.95
CA ALA A 65 1.88 -7.98 -13.35
C ALA A 65 0.69 -7.47 -14.16
N THR A 66 -0.50 -8.01 -13.90
CA THR A 66 -1.74 -7.58 -14.58
C THR A 66 -2.13 -6.17 -14.14
N ALA A 67 -2.03 -5.88 -12.84
CA ALA A 67 -2.32 -4.57 -12.28
C ALA A 67 -1.39 -3.48 -12.84
N VAL A 68 -0.08 -3.74 -12.88
CA VAL A 68 0.91 -2.82 -13.47
C VAL A 68 0.63 -2.56 -14.94
N GLN A 69 0.34 -3.60 -15.73
CA GLN A 69 -0.03 -3.42 -17.14
C GLN A 69 -1.32 -2.58 -17.28
N GLY A 70 -2.30 -2.78 -16.41
CA GLY A 70 -3.53 -1.99 -16.37
C GLY A 70 -3.30 -0.51 -16.09
N ALA A 71 -2.48 -0.20 -15.06
CA ALA A 71 -2.12 1.16 -14.69
C ALA A 71 -1.36 1.87 -15.84
N GLN A 72 -0.37 1.19 -16.43
CA GLN A 72 0.41 1.73 -17.55
C GLN A 72 -0.46 1.95 -18.79
N ALA A 73 -1.37 1.02 -19.11
CA ALA A 73 -2.31 1.16 -20.23
C ALA A 73 -3.28 2.33 -20.04
N ALA A 74 -3.61 2.68 -18.80
CA ALA A 74 -4.43 3.85 -18.46
C ALA A 74 -3.64 5.18 -18.48
N GLY A 75 -2.32 5.13 -18.63
CA GLY A 75 -1.46 6.32 -18.71
C GLY A 75 -0.83 6.76 -17.39
N ILE A 76 -0.88 5.94 -16.34
CA ILE A 76 -0.15 6.20 -15.09
C ILE A 76 1.33 5.94 -15.34
N SER A 77 2.16 6.96 -15.16
CA SER A 77 3.56 6.96 -15.60
C SER A 77 4.55 6.48 -14.54
N THR A 78 4.19 6.55 -13.26
CA THR A 78 5.05 6.13 -12.15
C THR A 78 4.42 4.97 -11.40
N ILE A 79 5.12 3.85 -11.37
CA ILE A 79 4.70 2.64 -10.67
C ILE A 79 5.69 2.40 -9.54
N ASP A 80 5.26 2.55 -8.30
CA ASP A 80 6.01 2.08 -7.14
C ASP A 80 5.36 0.78 -6.63
N LEU A 81 6.09 0.02 -5.84
CA LEU A 81 5.63 -1.21 -5.20
C LEU A 81 5.95 -1.12 -3.71
N TYR A 82 5.17 -1.80 -2.87
CA TYR A 82 5.53 -1.97 -1.47
C TYR A 82 5.48 -3.42 -1.02
N ALA A 83 6.34 -3.77 -0.08
CA ALA A 83 6.44 -5.11 0.48
C ALA A 83 6.29 -5.02 1.99
N PHE A 84 5.18 -5.55 2.50
CA PHE A 84 5.04 -5.79 3.93
C PHE A 84 5.90 -7.01 4.30
N LEU A 85 6.99 -6.76 5.02
CA LEU A 85 7.93 -7.79 5.48
C LEU A 85 8.00 -7.77 7.00
N CYS A 86 8.12 -8.94 7.61
CA CYS A 86 8.22 -9.07 9.05
C CYS A 86 9.09 -10.27 9.44
N ASN A 87 9.84 -10.19 10.53
CA ASN A 87 10.84 -11.22 10.86
C ASN A 87 10.25 -12.52 11.42
N GLN A 88 8.99 -12.51 11.88
CA GLN A 88 8.25 -13.72 12.27
C GLN A 88 7.33 -14.26 11.15
N CYS A 89 7.19 -13.53 10.04
CA CYS A 89 6.40 -13.97 8.90
C CYS A 89 7.05 -15.19 8.25
N SER A 90 6.24 -16.19 7.92
CA SER A 90 6.69 -17.37 7.18
C SER A 90 7.37 -16.98 5.87
N GLY A 91 8.57 -17.50 5.62
CA GLY A 91 9.30 -17.28 4.36
C GLY A 91 10.02 -15.93 4.26
N ASN A 92 9.95 -15.08 5.28
CA ASN A 92 10.58 -13.76 5.24
C ASN A 92 11.98 -13.71 5.85
N SER A 93 12.37 -14.68 6.68
CA SER A 93 13.69 -14.68 7.35
C SER A 93 14.66 -15.67 6.67
N PRO A 94 15.86 -15.22 6.23
CA PRO A 94 16.36 -13.84 6.28
C PRO A 94 15.68 -12.92 5.25
N SER A 95 15.58 -11.63 5.57
CA SER A 95 14.87 -10.63 4.73
C SER A 95 15.46 -10.54 3.33
N SER A 96 16.77 -10.76 3.20
CA SER A 96 17.50 -10.80 1.94
C SER A 96 16.95 -11.84 0.97
N SER A 97 16.44 -12.98 1.46
CA SER A 97 15.82 -14.02 0.62
C SER A 97 14.44 -13.62 0.11
N ALA A 98 13.64 -12.92 0.93
CA ALA A 98 12.35 -12.37 0.51
C ALA A 98 12.55 -11.30 -0.57
N ILE A 99 13.47 -10.36 -0.36
CA ILE A 99 13.82 -9.32 -1.34
C ILE A 99 14.30 -9.93 -2.67
N GLN A 100 15.21 -10.91 -2.63
CA GLN A 100 15.65 -11.62 -3.84
C GLN A 100 14.49 -12.31 -4.57
N SER A 101 13.55 -12.88 -3.81
CA SER A 101 12.36 -13.54 -4.37
C SER A 101 11.41 -12.55 -5.03
N ILE A 102 11.17 -11.38 -4.42
CA ILE A 102 10.37 -10.29 -4.99
C ILE A 102 10.99 -9.84 -6.31
N VAL A 103 12.27 -9.48 -6.29
CA VAL A 103 12.97 -8.94 -7.47
C VAL A 103 13.02 -9.96 -8.61
N SER A 104 13.33 -11.22 -8.31
CA SER A 104 13.39 -12.28 -9.32
C SER A 104 12.03 -12.56 -9.96
N GLN A 105 10.95 -12.55 -9.16
CA GLN A 105 9.60 -12.75 -9.69
C GLN A 105 9.14 -11.56 -10.55
N LEU A 106 9.38 -10.32 -10.11
CA LEU A 106 9.09 -9.13 -10.91
C LEU A 106 9.83 -9.14 -12.25
N GLN A 107 11.10 -9.57 -12.26
CA GLN A 107 11.88 -9.74 -13.49
C GLN A 107 11.29 -10.81 -14.41
N ASN A 108 10.88 -11.96 -13.86
CA ASN A 108 10.26 -13.04 -14.62
C ASN A 108 8.90 -12.64 -15.21
N ASP A 109 8.16 -11.81 -14.49
CA ASP A 109 6.86 -11.28 -14.92
C ASP A 109 6.99 -10.09 -15.88
N GLY A 110 8.22 -9.59 -16.11
CA GLY A 110 8.47 -8.43 -16.96
C GLY A 110 7.97 -7.11 -16.37
N VAL A 111 7.82 -7.04 -15.04
CA VAL A 111 7.32 -5.86 -14.34
C VAL A 111 8.43 -4.83 -14.16
N SER A 112 8.20 -3.62 -14.67
CA SER A 112 9.05 -2.46 -14.42
C SER A 112 8.41 -1.54 -13.39
N TYR A 113 9.20 -1.08 -12.43
CA TYR A 113 8.78 -0.23 -11.33
C TYR A 113 9.90 0.77 -10.98
N ASN A 114 9.53 1.85 -10.29
CA ASN A 114 10.39 2.97 -9.95
C ASN A 114 10.99 2.86 -8.54
N MET A 115 10.20 2.41 -7.56
CA MET A 115 10.59 2.28 -6.15
C MET A 115 10.04 0.98 -5.55
N LEU A 116 10.78 0.35 -4.64
CA LEU A 116 10.28 -0.64 -3.70
C LEU A 116 10.28 -0.06 -2.29
N TRP A 117 9.11 0.07 -1.68
CA TRP A 117 8.96 0.51 -0.30
C TRP A 117 8.94 -0.70 0.64
N ILE A 118 9.80 -0.69 1.66
CA ILE A 118 9.74 -1.65 2.76
C ILE A 118 8.73 -1.12 3.77
N ASP A 119 7.60 -1.81 3.88
CA ASP A 119 6.54 -1.46 4.79
C ASP A 119 6.84 -2.03 6.19
N VAL A 120 6.99 -1.11 7.15
CA VAL A 120 7.38 -1.37 8.54
C VAL A 120 6.30 -0.83 9.47
N GLU A 121 5.36 -1.71 9.79
CA GLU A 121 4.25 -1.45 10.71
C GLU A 121 3.96 -2.65 11.61
N GLN A 122 3.34 -2.41 12.77
CA GLN A 122 2.95 -3.46 13.69
C GLN A 122 1.86 -4.35 13.10
N CYS A 123 1.97 -5.65 13.36
CA CYS A 123 0.83 -6.56 13.29
C CYS A 123 0.97 -7.73 14.27
N ASP A 124 -0.14 -8.44 14.46
CA ASP A 124 -0.24 -9.54 15.41
C ASP A 124 0.76 -10.66 15.07
N SER A 125 1.68 -10.93 16.01
CA SER A 125 2.69 -12.00 15.91
C SER A 125 3.67 -11.87 14.73
N CYS A 126 3.78 -10.69 14.13
CA CYS A 126 4.64 -10.42 12.98
C CYS A 126 6.09 -10.09 13.35
N TRP A 127 6.28 -9.47 14.51
CA TRP A 127 7.55 -8.92 14.95
C TRP A 127 8.00 -9.52 16.28
N GLY A 128 9.31 -9.64 16.43
CA GLY A 128 9.97 -10.12 17.64
C GLY A 128 10.52 -8.96 18.47
N ASP A 129 11.75 -9.12 18.97
CA ASP A 129 12.46 -8.07 19.69
C ASP A 129 12.83 -6.89 18.78
N LEU A 130 12.77 -5.67 19.30
CA LEU A 130 13.03 -4.43 18.55
C LEU A 130 14.40 -4.45 17.86
N GLY A 131 15.43 -5.01 18.48
CA GLY A 131 16.77 -5.10 17.90
C GLY A 131 16.82 -6.07 16.70
N ASP A 132 16.16 -7.22 16.81
CA ASP A 132 16.07 -8.19 15.73
C ASP A 132 15.21 -7.67 14.57
N ASN A 133 14.15 -6.91 14.88
CA ASN A 133 13.30 -6.25 13.88
C ASN A 133 14.11 -5.18 13.14
N ALA A 134 14.89 -4.37 13.87
CA ALA A 134 15.74 -3.34 13.30
C ALA A 134 16.82 -3.94 12.37
N ALA A 135 17.48 -5.02 12.80
CA ALA A 135 18.45 -5.74 11.98
C ALA A 135 17.82 -6.34 10.71
N PHE A 136 16.59 -6.86 10.84
CA PHE A 136 15.83 -7.38 9.70
C PHE A 136 15.50 -6.29 8.68
N VAL A 137 15.01 -5.13 9.11
CA VAL A 137 14.70 -4.00 8.20
C VAL A 137 15.97 -3.46 7.54
N GLN A 138 17.07 -3.34 8.28
CA GLN A 138 18.35 -2.93 7.73
C GLN A 138 18.84 -3.92 6.65
N GLU A 139 18.78 -5.23 6.91
CA GLU A 139 19.14 -6.24 5.93
C GLU A 139 18.25 -6.16 4.67
N ALA A 140 16.95 -5.92 4.81
CA ALA A 140 16.03 -5.82 3.67
C ALA A 140 16.41 -4.65 2.75
N VAL A 141 16.70 -3.49 3.35
CA VAL A 141 17.14 -2.29 2.63
C VAL A 141 18.48 -2.53 1.91
N GLU A 142 19.47 -3.07 2.63
CA GLU A 142 20.79 -3.38 2.06
C GLU A 142 20.68 -4.41 0.92
N ALA A 143 19.84 -5.43 1.07
CA ALA A 143 19.61 -6.43 0.03
C ALA A 143 19.00 -5.80 -1.23
N ALA A 144 18.03 -4.91 -1.09
CA ALA A 144 17.41 -4.21 -2.22
C ALA A 144 18.43 -3.31 -2.95
N GLN A 145 19.21 -2.52 -2.20
CA GLN A 145 20.27 -1.68 -2.76
C GLN A 145 21.33 -2.49 -3.51
N ASN A 146 21.75 -3.63 -2.95
CA ASN A 146 22.72 -4.52 -3.59
C ASN A 146 22.20 -5.16 -4.89
N LEU A 147 20.88 -5.28 -5.05
CA LEU A 147 20.24 -5.71 -6.29
C LEU A 147 20.00 -4.56 -7.28
N GLY A 148 20.42 -3.34 -6.95
CA GLY A 148 20.22 -2.15 -7.78
C GLY A 148 18.77 -1.63 -7.77
N VAL A 149 17.98 -1.99 -6.76
CA VAL A 149 16.61 -1.52 -6.58
C VAL A 149 16.64 -0.18 -5.85
N ASN A 150 15.91 0.81 -6.38
CA ASN A 150 15.61 2.02 -5.60
C ASN A 150 14.67 1.61 -4.47
N VAL A 151 15.10 1.81 -3.23
CA VAL A 151 14.38 1.37 -2.04
C VAL A 151 14.11 2.55 -1.12
N GLY A 152 12.93 2.54 -0.52
CA GLY A 152 12.50 3.45 0.54
C GLY A 152 11.83 2.68 1.66
N VAL A 153 11.42 3.39 2.72
CA VAL A 153 10.67 2.84 3.86
C VAL A 153 9.30 3.49 3.93
N TYR A 154 8.27 2.67 4.15
CA TYR A 154 6.98 3.12 4.62
C TYR A 154 6.83 2.85 6.13
N SER A 155 6.41 3.86 6.90
CA SER A 155 6.07 3.71 8.31
C SER A 155 5.36 4.96 8.84
N SER A 156 4.99 4.97 10.12
CA SER A 156 4.64 6.19 10.85
C SER A 156 5.58 6.39 12.04
N VAL A 157 5.62 7.59 12.61
CA VAL A 157 6.40 7.86 13.84
C VAL A 157 6.04 6.89 14.97
N GLY A 158 4.77 6.52 15.09
CA GLY A 158 4.28 5.56 16.08
C GLY A 158 4.73 4.14 15.76
N GLU A 159 4.51 3.69 14.52
CA GLU A 159 4.84 2.34 14.08
C GLU A 159 6.34 2.06 14.12
N TRP A 160 7.16 3.03 13.69
CA TRP A 160 8.61 2.90 13.68
C TRP A 160 9.16 2.61 15.07
N SER A 161 8.76 3.43 16.06
CA SER A 161 9.26 3.29 17.44
C SER A 161 8.82 1.97 18.10
N GLN A 162 7.62 1.48 17.78
CA GLN A 162 7.07 0.25 18.34
C GLN A 162 7.56 -1.01 17.62
N THR A 163 8.01 -0.88 16.37
CA THR A 163 8.45 -2.02 15.55
C THR A 163 9.96 -2.19 15.60
N VAL A 164 10.73 -1.12 15.41
CA VAL A 164 12.21 -1.16 15.28
C VAL A 164 12.94 -0.29 16.30
N GLY A 165 12.22 0.33 17.24
CA GLY A 165 12.82 1.09 18.32
C GLY A 165 13.56 2.33 17.83
N ASN A 166 14.88 2.38 18.10
CA ASN A 166 15.73 3.53 17.80
C ASN A 166 16.53 3.37 16.50
N LEU A 167 16.13 2.45 15.61
CA LEU A 167 16.76 2.32 14.30
C LEU A 167 16.77 3.69 13.60
N SER A 168 17.94 4.09 13.11
CA SER A 168 18.11 5.36 12.42
C SER A 168 19.23 5.31 11.39
N GLY A 169 19.22 6.25 10.45
CA GLY A 169 20.33 6.43 9.51
C GLY A 169 20.38 5.39 8.38
N LEU A 170 19.24 4.83 7.98
CA LEU A 170 19.16 3.92 6.82
C LEU A 170 19.54 4.61 5.49
N GLY A 171 19.43 5.93 5.41
CA GLY A 171 19.86 6.71 4.24
C GLY A 171 19.01 6.47 2.98
N VAL A 172 17.75 6.10 3.16
CA VAL A 172 16.76 5.85 2.09
C VAL A 172 15.60 6.82 2.17
N ASP A 173 14.76 6.86 1.13
CA ASP A 173 13.57 7.70 1.08
C ASP A 173 12.50 7.28 2.10
N LEU A 174 11.68 8.23 2.55
CA LEU A 174 10.58 8.02 3.49
C LEU A 174 9.22 8.27 2.83
N TRP A 175 8.33 7.29 2.93
CA TRP A 175 6.89 7.42 2.74
C TRP A 175 6.25 7.31 4.13
N TYR A 176 5.74 8.40 4.69
CA TYR A 176 5.19 8.37 6.06
C TYR A 176 3.66 8.38 6.09
N ALA A 177 3.07 7.71 7.06
CA ALA A 177 1.64 7.79 7.32
C ALA A 177 1.31 8.83 8.40
N HIS A 178 0.37 9.72 8.09
CA HIS A 178 -0.33 10.56 9.07
C HIS A 178 -1.69 10.96 8.52
N TYR A 179 -2.76 10.34 9.03
CA TYR A 179 -4.12 10.47 8.50
C TYR A 179 -4.85 11.72 9.01
N ASP A 180 -4.37 12.89 8.59
CA ASP A 180 -4.94 14.20 8.91
C ASP A 180 -5.79 14.79 7.76
N GLY A 181 -5.93 14.05 6.66
CA GLY A 181 -6.63 14.51 5.46
C GLY A 181 -5.91 15.64 4.72
N GLN A 182 -4.66 15.97 5.08
CA GLN A 182 -3.88 17.04 4.46
C GLN A 182 -2.79 16.49 3.54
N ALA A 183 -3.00 16.66 2.23
CA ALA A 183 -2.02 16.36 1.20
C ALA A 183 -0.89 17.42 1.16
N SER A 184 -0.04 17.42 2.20
CA SER A 184 1.10 18.32 2.35
C SER A 184 2.10 17.79 3.38
N PHE A 185 3.34 18.30 3.34
CA PHE A 185 4.39 18.00 4.32
C PHE A 185 4.50 19.09 5.41
N SER A 186 3.37 19.64 5.88
CA SER A 186 3.36 20.74 6.86
C SER A 186 3.38 20.28 8.32
N ASP A 187 3.77 19.04 8.58
CA ASP A 187 3.69 18.32 9.84
C ASP A 187 5.02 17.61 10.19
N PRO A 188 6.11 18.35 10.42
CA PRO A 188 7.44 17.79 10.67
C PRO A 188 7.50 16.76 11.81
N ASP A 189 6.73 16.97 12.87
CA ASP A 189 6.66 16.04 14.01
C ASP A 189 6.19 14.62 13.61
N CYS A 190 5.58 14.46 12.43
CA CYS A 190 5.08 13.18 11.91
C CYS A 190 6.08 12.46 11.00
N TYR A 191 7.10 13.13 10.47
CA TYR A 191 8.12 12.53 9.59
C TYR A 191 9.56 12.64 10.12
N GLU A 192 9.82 13.44 11.16
CA GLU A 192 11.13 13.58 11.80
C GLU A 192 11.40 12.45 12.80
N PHE A 193 11.50 11.22 12.31
CA PHE A 193 11.89 10.03 13.07
C PHE A 193 12.96 9.23 12.30
N GLY A 194 13.60 8.23 12.92
CA GLY A 194 14.55 7.35 12.22
C GLY A 194 15.74 8.03 11.52
N GLY A 195 16.01 9.31 11.83
CA GLY A 195 17.02 10.14 11.16
C GLY A 195 16.54 10.85 9.89
N TRP A 196 15.27 10.68 9.49
CA TRP A 196 14.66 11.47 8.42
C TRP A 196 14.38 12.90 8.88
N THR A 197 14.60 13.86 7.97
CA THR A 197 14.31 15.29 8.17
C THR A 197 13.50 15.88 7.01
N SER A 198 13.19 15.07 6.01
CA SER A 198 12.36 15.41 4.86
C SER A 198 11.78 14.12 4.29
N PRO A 199 10.45 14.05 4.07
CA PRO A 199 9.81 12.90 3.46
C PRO A 199 9.84 13.00 1.93
N THR A 200 9.67 11.86 1.27
CA THR A 200 9.42 11.77 -0.18
C THR A 200 7.92 11.69 -0.47
N MET A 201 7.16 11.03 0.39
CA MET A 201 5.72 10.80 0.22
C MET A 201 5.00 10.77 1.57
N LYS A 202 3.72 11.11 1.58
CA LYS A 202 2.81 11.02 2.73
C LYS A 202 1.57 10.24 2.35
N GLN A 203 1.22 9.21 3.12
CA GLN A 203 -0.14 8.64 3.12
C GLN A 203 -1.00 9.45 4.10
N TYR A 204 -2.00 10.18 3.60
CA TYR A 204 -2.73 11.18 4.37
C TYR A 204 -4.20 10.86 4.61
N ASP A 205 -4.75 9.84 3.95
CA ASP A 205 -6.11 9.36 4.16
C ASP A 205 -6.20 7.87 3.82
N GLY A 206 -6.82 7.08 4.68
CA GLY A 206 -6.92 5.62 4.54
C GLY A 206 -8.35 5.17 4.21
N ASN A 207 -8.47 4.06 3.50
CA ASN A 207 -9.75 3.45 3.09
C ASN A 207 -10.70 4.41 2.36
N ALA A 208 -10.13 5.36 1.60
CA ALA A 208 -10.88 6.25 0.75
C ALA A 208 -11.53 5.49 -0.42
N ASN A 209 -12.49 6.12 -1.09
CA ASN A 209 -13.06 5.58 -2.32
C ASN A 209 -12.73 6.48 -3.50
N GLN A 210 -11.95 5.96 -4.44
CA GLN A 210 -11.73 6.60 -5.72
C GLN A 210 -12.12 5.64 -6.84
N CYS A 211 -12.96 6.10 -7.77
CA CYS A 211 -13.40 5.30 -8.91
C CYS A 211 -14.10 3.98 -8.54
N GLY A 212 -14.70 3.89 -7.35
CA GLY A 212 -15.30 2.65 -6.85
C GLY A 212 -14.27 1.61 -6.39
N VAL A 213 -13.03 2.01 -6.13
CA VAL A 213 -11.95 1.20 -5.56
C VAL A 213 -11.64 1.72 -4.16
N SER A 214 -11.40 0.81 -3.21
CA SER A 214 -10.86 1.16 -1.89
C SER A 214 -9.38 1.47 -2.08
N VAL A 215 -8.97 2.69 -1.72
CA VAL A 215 -7.59 3.16 -1.90
C VAL A 215 -7.17 3.94 -0.66
N ASP A 216 -5.87 3.94 -0.42
CA ASP A 216 -5.26 4.91 0.48
C ASP A 216 -4.73 6.07 -0.39
N LEU A 217 -4.82 7.30 0.11
CA LEU A 217 -4.47 8.50 -0.64
C LEU A 217 -3.10 9.02 -0.23
N ASP A 218 -2.29 9.26 -1.24
CA ASP A 218 -0.91 9.68 -1.09
C ASP A 218 -0.61 11.02 -1.74
N PHE A 219 0.27 11.77 -1.08
CA PHE A 219 0.82 13.02 -1.56
C PHE A 219 2.33 12.88 -1.71
N PHE A 220 2.85 13.31 -2.86
CA PHE A 220 4.29 13.46 -3.06
C PHE A 220 4.61 14.86 -3.58
N GLY A 221 5.89 15.23 -3.63
CA GLY A 221 6.30 16.48 -4.29
C GLY A 221 5.78 17.76 -3.62
N SER A 222 5.29 18.70 -4.42
CA SER A 222 4.93 20.07 -3.99
C SER A 222 3.68 20.65 -4.64
N GLY A 223 3.00 19.85 -5.46
CA GLY A 223 1.72 20.19 -6.08
C GLY A 223 0.57 20.20 -5.08
N THR A 224 -0.66 20.25 -5.60
CA THR A 224 -1.87 20.18 -4.78
C THR A 224 -2.67 18.95 -5.18
N CYS A 225 -2.98 18.08 -4.21
CA CYS A 225 -4.02 17.08 -4.40
C CYS A 225 -5.38 17.67 -4.10
N SER A 226 -6.26 17.67 -5.11
CA SER A 226 -7.66 17.94 -4.86
C SER A 226 -8.29 16.69 -4.27
N SER A 227 -8.53 16.69 -2.97
CA SER A 227 -9.47 15.77 -2.34
C SER A 227 -10.83 16.02 -2.95
N SER A 228 -11.22 15.18 -3.91
CA SER A 228 -12.56 15.23 -4.47
C SER A 228 -13.56 14.71 -3.45
N THR A 229 -13.89 15.53 -2.45
CA THR A 229 -15.14 15.37 -1.70
C THR A 229 -16.26 15.51 -2.72
N GLY A 230 -16.86 14.37 -3.10
CA GLY A 230 -18.05 14.31 -3.94
C GLY A 230 -19.20 15.08 -3.30
N SER A 231 -19.26 16.38 -3.54
CA SER A 231 -20.44 17.18 -3.27
C SER A 231 -21.44 16.93 -4.39
N GLY A 232 -22.40 16.05 -4.11
CA GLY A 232 -23.56 15.84 -4.97
C GLY A 232 -24.19 17.19 -5.31
N SER A 233 -24.11 17.58 -6.58
CA SER A 233 -24.80 18.75 -7.10
C SER A 233 -26.29 18.45 -7.16
N GLY A 234 -27.00 18.75 -6.08
CA GLY A 234 -28.45 18.85 -6.07
C GLY A 234 -28.88 20.08 -6.85
N SER A 235 -29.30 19.90 -8.10
CA SER A 235 -29.95 20.92 -8.91
C SER A 235 -31.24 21.39 -8.23
N GLY A 236 -31.19 22.56 -7.59
CA GLY A 236 -32.34 23.25 -7.04
C GLY A 236 -33.21 23.83 -8.16
N SER A 237 -34.32 23.14 -8.47
CA SER A 237 -35.42 23.70 -9.25
C SER A 237 -36.46 24.27 -8.29
N THR A 238 -36.58 25.59 -8.26
CA THR A 238 -37.66 26.33 -7.61
C THR A 238 -38.97 26.18 -8.38
N SER A 239 -40.00 25.60 -7.74
CA SER A 239 -41.41 25.90 -8.04
C SER A 239 -42.23 25.77 -6.75
N GLY A 240 -43.15 26.71 -6.55
CA GLY A 240 -43.78 26.96 -5.25
C GLY A 240 -45.14 26.31 -5.02
N SER A 241 -45.62 26.60 -3.81
CA SER A 241 -47.02 26.76 -3.38
C SER A 241 -47.68 25.63 -2.55
N THR A 242 -47.81 25.96 -1.25
CA THR A 242 -48.99 25.87 -0.36
C THR A 242 -49.47 24.56 0.30
N SER A 243 -49.56 24.68 1.64
CA SER A 243 -50.64 24.23 2.55
C SER A 243 -50.57 22.86 3.23
N GLY A 244 -50.62 22.87 4.57
CA GLY A 244 -51.13 21.75 5.38
C GLY A 244 -50.47 21.54 6.74
N SER A 245 -51.05 22.11 7.80
CA SER A 245 -50.68 21.93 9.20
C SER A 245 -51.00 20.52 9.74
N THR A 246 -50.16 19.92 10.59
CA THR A 246 -50.51 19.42 11.95
C THR A 246 -49.34 18.73 12.69
N SER A 247 -49.05 19.27 13.89
CA SER A 247 -48.66 18.66 15.18
C SER A 247 -48.17 17.21 15.30
N GLY A 248 -47.08 17.02 16.06
CA GLY A 248 -46.77 15.77 16.76
C GLY A 248 -45.38 15.74 17.41
N SER A 249 -45.30 16.08 18.70
CA SER A 249 -44.12 15.94 19.56
C SER A 249 -43.84 14.47 19.90
N THR A 250 -42.58 14.00 19.91
CA THR A 250 -41.93 13.33 21.07
C THR A 250 -40.51 12.79 20.75
N SER A 251 -39.59 13.15 21.65
CA SER A 251 -38.47 12.40 22.25
C SER A 251 -38.08 11.01 21.71
N GLY A 252 -36.76 10.78 21.63
CA GLY A 252 -36.20 9.42 21.71
C GLY A 252 -34.74 9.34 21.29
N SER A 253 -33.84 9.39 22.27
CA SER A 253 -32.42 9.08 22.17
C SER A 253 -32.17 7.69 21.58
N GLY A 254 -31.22 7.56 20.65
CA GLY A 254 -30.65 6.27 20.23
C GLY A 254 -29.17 6.51 19.89
N SER A 255 -28.23 6.05 20.70
CA SER A 255 -27.70 4.68 20.81
C SER A 255 -26.31 4.63 20.18
N THR A 256 -25.32 4.96 21.00
CA THR A 256 -23.94 4.50 20.89
C THR A 256 -23.87 3.01 21.23
N SER A 257 -23.28 2.22 20.33
CA SER A 257 -22.82 0.85 20.54
C SER A 257 -21.87 0.52 19.39
N GLY A 258 -20.67 -0.01 19.56
CA GLY A 258 -19.99 -0.49 20.75
C GLY A 258 -18.75 -1.25 20.30
N SER A 259 -17.60 -0.91 20.86
CA SER A 259 -16.42 -1.77 20.89
C SER A 259 -16.72 -2.96 21.80
N GLY A 260 -16.23 -4.16 21.47
CA GLY A 260 -16.32 -5.29 22.41
C GLY A 260 -16.08 -6.66 21.80
N SER A 261 -14.80 -7.00 21.65
CA SER A 261 -14.31 -8.38 21.60
C SER A 261 -14.65 -9.12 22.90
N THR A 262 -15.02 -10.41 22.83
CA THR A 262 -14.41 -11.52 23.62
C THR A 262 -15.14 -12.86 23.41
N SER A 263 -14.35 -13.85 22.97
CA SER A 263 -14.22 -15.25 23.42
C SER A 263 -15.35 -15.94 24.20
N GLY A 264 -15.61 -17.19 23.80
CA GLY A 264 -16.36 -18.18 24.59
C GLY A 264 -16.21 -19.61 24.05
N SER A 265 -15.33 -20.38 24.69
CA SER A 265 -14.99 -21.79 24.46
C SER A 265 -16.12 -22.76 24.83
N GLY A 266 -16.14 -23.96 24.24
CA GLY A 266 -17.00 -25.06 24.70
C GLY A 266 -16.75 -26.40 23.99
N SER A 267 -16.00 -27.27 24.64
CA SER A 267 -15.62 -28.64 24.24
C SER A 267 -16.79 -29.65 24.32
N SER A 268 -16.78 -30.72 23.50
CA SER A 268 -16.79 -32.13 23.96
C SER A 268 -17.00 -33.19 22.86
N SER A 269 -16.04 -34.15 22.81
CA SER A 269 -16.15 -35.62 22.70
C SER A 269 -16.84 -36.35 21.52
N GLY A 270 -16.13 -37.34 20.95
CA GLY A 270 -16.74 -38.66 20.65
C GLY A 270 -16.20 -39.50 19.46
N SER A 271 -15.24 -40.39 19.76
CA SER A 271 -15.15 -41.82 19.34
C SER A 271 -14.93 -42.26 17.88
N GLY A 272 -13.95 -43.16 17.67
CA GLY A 272 -13.93 -44.10 16.54
C GLY A 272 -12.58 -44.78 16.25
N SER A 273 -12.38 -46.00 16.77
CA SER A 273 -11.19 -46.86 16.62
C SER A 273 -11.13 -47.61 15.27
N SER A 274 -9.92 -47.95 14.77
CA SER A 274 -9.57 -49.32 14.35
C SER A 274 -8.11 -49.48 13.89
N SER A 275 -7.65 -50.71 14.08
CA SER A 275 -6.30 -51.29 14.08
C SER A 275 -5.74 -51.69 12.71
N GLY A 276 -4.41 -51.84 12.62
CA GLY A 276 -3.75 -52.62 11.56
C GLY A 276 -2.23 -52.75 11.74
N SER A 277 -1.77 -53.87 12.28
CA SER A 277 -0.37 -54.26 12.45
C SER A 277 0.24 -54.82 11.15
N GLY A 278 1.54 -54.64 10.94
CA GLY A 278 2.29 -55.34 9.88
C GLY A 278 3.80 -55.17 10.00
N SER A 279 4.46 -56.16 10.60
CA SER A 279 5.92 -56.29 10.72
C SER A 279 6.53 -56.89 9.46
N GLY A 280 7.75 -56.49 9.08
CA GLY A 280 8.53 -57.16 8.03
C GLY A 280 9.98 -56.68 7.97
N SER A 281 10.88 -57.48 8.53
CA SER A 281 12.35 -57.32 8.48
C SER A 281 12.93 -58.01 7.25
N SER A 282 13.99 -57.46 6.62
CA SER A 282 15.22 -58.21 6.25
C SER A 282 16.17 -57.43 5.31
N SER A 283 17.38 -57.17 5.83
CA SER A 283 18.72 -57.32 5.25
C SER A 283 18.97 -57.37 3.73
N GLY A 284 20.05 -56.69 3.30
CA GLY A 284 20.78 -57.00 2.07
C GLY A 284 22.06 -56.19 1.89
N SER A 285 23.19 -56.67 2.42
CA SER A 285 24.53 -56.19 2.11
C SER A 285 24.97 -56.69 0.72
N GLY A 286 25.66 -55.85 -0.05
CA GLY A 286 26.26 -56.23 -1.33
C GLY A 286 27.56 -55.48 -1.58
N SER A 287 28.68 -56.11 -1.23
CA SER A 287 30.02 -55.75 -1.69
C SER A 287 30.40 -56.71 -2.83
N GLY A 288 30.93 -56.19 -3.94
CA GLY A 288 31.39 -57.03 -5.04
C GLY A 288 32.05 -56.25 -6.18
N THR A 289 33.37 -56.22 -6.16
CA THR A 289 34.36 -55.68 -7.11
C THR A 289 34.45 -56.45 -8.43
N SER A 290 34.76 -55.74 -9.54
CA SER A 290 35.59 -56.08 -10.74
C SER A 290 35.16 -55.13 -11.88
N ASN A 291 36.00 -54.44 -12.65
CA ASN A 291 37.41 -54.52 -13.03
C ASN A 291 38.09 -53.15 -12.94
#